data_AF-A0A8B7DF10-F1
#
_entry.id   AF-A0A8B7DF10-F1
#
_cell.length_a   1.000
_cell.length_b   1.000
_cell.length_c   1.000
_cell.angle_alpha   90.00
_cell.angle_beta   90.00
_cell.angle_gamma   90.00
#
_symmetry.space_group_name_H-M   'P 1'
#
loop_
_entity.id
_entity.type
_entity.pdbx_description
1 polymer ?
#
loop_
_entity_poly.entity_id
_entity_poly.type
_entity_poly.pdbx_seq_one_letter_code
_entity_poly.pdbx_strand_id
1 'polypeptide(L)'
;MNFLSTVGPDALINTFTVNIKGNSDTHLCNQLQDIIFSELNGTVGKSSKRVPLFLTKSELEEAKYGEAFRQFKTRLGLSDPLKINFLRNTAMNPFQASKAYVTEISKLFRNCIMNSIGGLKDVPTHHRFIVSGKMIDDENKVFLDYIPTFTNKSHQYNVVLTMKAVNETEKIKFIESCNTDSTYVCKTKYETTIMDFLRKTTENGISMELYKYGTEGTVLCTVNLTVDEVFRYEHLEDPKSANFIEYPTYQKYFLYGDKKRAFISHVITKFKDFHQVVELDEIPHSVPEVILDMGAIITIPDISGSSLYLGGKISDPLQGDHYVVEFKGKQYIDCKTTIRFQKATAKKYFDFEYLNTN
;
A
#
# COMPACT_ATOMS: atom_id res chain seq x y z
N MET A 1 -9.07 14.78 -30.86
CA MET A 1 -9.94 15.59 -29.98
C MET A 1 -11.39 15.12 -29.96
N ASN A 2 -11.94 14.61 -31.08
CA ASN A 2 -13.36 14.23 -31.19
C ASN A 2 -13.90 13.27 -30.11
N PHE A 3 -13.09 12.33 -29.59
CA PHE A 3 -13.52 11.44 -28.52
C PHE A 3 -13.65 12.16 -27.17
N LEU A 4 -12.65 12.99 -26.80
CA LEU A 4 -12.65 13.70 -25.52
C LEU A 4 -13.72 14.78 -25.44
N SER A 5 -14.16 15.34 -26.58
CA SER A 5 -15.31 16.26 -26.62
C SER A 5 -16.67 15.58 -26.43
N THR A 6 -16.72 14.24 -26.48
CA THR A 6 -17.96 13.45 -26.37
C THR A 6 -17.99 12.56 -25.12
N VAL A 7 -16.98 12.63 -24.26
CA VAL A 7 -16.81 11.77 -23.10
C VAL A 7 -16.60 12.61 -21.85
N GLY A 8 -17.35 12.30 -20.80
CA GLY A 8 -17.32 13.03 -19.55
C GLY A 8 -18.63 13.79 -19.32
N PRO A 9 -18.63 14.77 -18.41
CA PRO A 9 -19.82 15.51 -18.05
C PRO A 9 -20.00 16.72 -18.98
N ASP A 10 -21.23 17.25 -19.03
CA ASP A 10 -21.50 18.52 -19.72
C ASP A 10 -20.71 19.69 -19.10
N ALA A 11 -20.44 19.58 -17.79
CA ALA A 11 -19.65 20.51 -17.00
C ALA A 11 -18.54 19.77 -16.23
N LEU A 12 -18.11 20.27 -15.07
CA LEU A 12 -16.93 19.76 -14.36
C LEU A 12 -17.20 18.60 -13.37
N ILE A 13 -18.41 18.02 -13.35
CA ILE A 13 -18.81 17.02 -12.34
C ILE A 13 -18.99 15.65 -12.98
N ASN A 14 -17.98 14.79 -12.86
CA ASN A 14 -18.06 13.40 -13.30
C ASN A 14 -18.80 12.55 -12.28
N THR A 15 -19.72 11.71 -12.74
CA THR A 15 -20.45 10.74 -11.90
C THR A 15 -20.21 9.33 -12.42
N PHE A 16 -19.85 8.40 -11.55
CA PHE A 16 -19.58 7.03 -11.94
C PHE A 16 -19.79 6.05 -10.77
N THR A 17 -19.95 4.78 -11.10
CA THR A 17 -20.12 3.67 -10.14
C THR A 17 -19.17 2.55 -10.55
N VAL A 18 -18.50 1.93 -9.58
CA VAL A 18 -17.59 0.80 -9.83
C VAL A 18 -18.36 -0.49 -9.59
N ASN A 19 -18.34 -1.41 -10.54
CA ASN A 19 -18.91 -2.74 -10.34
C ASN A 19 -17.87 -3.82 -10.63
N ILE A 20 -18.05 -4.99 -10.05
CA ILE A 20 -17.19 -6.15 -10.29
C ILE A 20 -17.75 -6.91 -11.49
N LYS A 21 -16.89 -7.34 -12.41
CA LYS A 21 -17.29 -8.11 -13.59
C LYS A 21 -18.14 -9.32 -13.17
N GLY A 22 -19.33 -9.43 -13.75
CA GLY A 22 -20.29 -10.51 -13.48
C GLY A 22 -21.14 -10.33 -12.22
N ASN A 23 -20.99 -9.24 -11.46
CA ASN A 23 -21.86 -8.95 -10.33
C ASN A 23 -23.19 -8.34 -10.79
N SER A 24 -24.29 -8.99 -10.43
CA SER A 24 -25.66 -8.48 -10.63
C SER A 24 -26.36 -8.06 -9.32
N ASP A 25 -25.66 -8.10 -8.17
CA ASP A 25 -26.22 -7.73 -6.87
C ASP A 25 -25.94 -6.24 -6.57
N THR A 26 -27.02 -5.46 -6.45
CA THR A 26 -26.96 -4.03 -6.10
C THR A 26 -26.45 -3.79 -4.68
N HIS A 27 -26.69 -4.69 -3.72
CA HIS A 27 -26.16 -4.53 -2.36
C HIS A 27 -24.65 -4.65 -2.35
N LEU A 28 -24.09 -5.67 -3.00
CA LEU A 28 -22.64 -5.84 -3.14
C LEU A 28 -22.00 -4.66 -3.88
N CYS A 29 -22.67 -4.15 -4.91
CA CYS A 29 -22.23 -2.95 -5.62
C CYS A 29 -22.18 -1.73 -4.68
N ASN A 30 -23.24 -1.49 -3.89
CA ASN A 30 -23.26 -0.38 -2.92
C ASN A 30 -22.21 -0.53 -1.83
N GLN A 31 -21.96 -1.74 -1.33
CA GLN A 31 -20.91 -2.01 -0.35
C GLN A 31 -19.53 -1.67 -0.89
N LEU A 32 -19.23 -1.99 -2.16
CA LEU A 32 -17.99 -1.58 -2.80
C LEU A 32 -17.84 -0.05 -2.83
N GLN A 33 -18.94 0.66 -3.06
CA GLN A 33 -18.92 2.13 -3.16
C GLN A 33 -18.69 2.76 -1.80
N ASP A 34 -19.22 2.13 -0.75
CA ASP A 34 -19.01 2.55 0.63
C ASP A 34 -17.55 2.38 1.05
N ILE A 35 -16.90 1.28 0.68
CA ILE A 35 -15.49 1.02 0.95
C ILE A 35 -14.58 1.94 0.13
N ILE A 36 -14.84 2.11 -1.18
CA ILE A 36 -14.06 3.05 -2.01
C ILE A 36 -14.18 4.46 -1.43
N PHE A 37 -15.39 4.89 -1.06
CA PHE A 37 -15.59 6.19 -0.47
C PHE A 37 -14.90 6.32 0.88
N SER A 38 -14.89 5.29 1.74
CA SER A 38 -14.20 5.34 3.04
C SER A 38 -12.70 5.58 2.91
N GLU A 39 -12.08 5.08 1.83
CA GLU A 39 -10.65 5.26 1.55
C GLU A 39 -10.33 6.59 0.84
N LEU A 40 -11.32 7.22 0.17
CA LEU A 40 -11.14 8.41 -0.67
C LEU A 40 -11.91 9.64 -0.16
N ASN A 41 -12.10 9.75 1.16
CA ASN A 41 -12.72 10.92 1.78
C ASN A 41 -11.85 11.52 2.89
N GLY A 42 -12.10 12.79 3.20
CA GLY A 42 -11.60 13.44 4.40
C GLY A 42 -12.68 13.53 5.47
N THR A 43 -12.33 13.25 6.73
CA THR A 43 -13.20 13.47 7.88
C THR A 43 -12.68 14.67 8.68
N VAL A 44 -13.57 15.59 9.05
CA VAL A 44 -13.22 16.76 9.87
C VAL A 44 -12.57 16.31 11.18
N GLY A 45 -11.44 16.93 11.54
CA GLY A 45 -10.69 16.61 12.75
C GLY A 45 -9.81 15.35 12.64
N LYS A 46 -9.81 14.65 11.51
CA LYS A 46 -8.87 13.55 11.22
C LYS A 46 -7.84 14.00 10.20
N SER A 47 -6.61 13.48 10.34
CA SER A 47 -5.55 13.72 9.36
C SER A 47 -5.94 13.13 8.01
N SER A 48 -5.76 13.91 6.95
CA SER A 48 -5.96 13.46 5.57
C SER A 48 -4.65 13.20 4.82
N LYS A 49 -3.52 13.20 5.54
CA LYS A 49 -2.15 13.04 5.02
C LYS A 49 -1.96 11.82 4.11
N ARG A 50 -2.71 10.74 4.35
CA ARG A 50 -2.63 9.46 3.62
C ARG A 50 -3.81 9.20 2.67
N VAL A 51 -4.73 10.15 2.52
CA VAL A 51 -5.85 10.02 1.59
C VAL A 51 -5.34 10.34 0.18
N PRO A 52 -5.31 9.36 -0.75
CA PRO A 52 -4.63 9.55 -2.04
C PRO A 52 -5.42 10.42 -3.01
N LEU A 53 -6.76 10.37 -2.94
CA LEU A 53 -7.69 11.13 -3.77
C LEU A 53 -8.94 11.48 -2.93
N PHE A 54 -9.59 12.60 -3.25
CA PHE A 54 -10.86 12.98 -2.64
C PHE A 54 -12.00 12.84 -3.64
N LEU A 55 -13.00 12.03 -3.28
CA LEU A 55 -14.26 11.91 -4.00
C LEU A 55 -15.41 12.28 -3.06
N THR A 56 -16.58 12.55 -3.64
CA THR A 56 -17.84 12.59 -2.87
C THR A 56 -18.76 11.47 -3.33
N LYS A 57 -19.72 11.08 -2.49
CA LYS A 57 -20.68 10.01 -2.78
C LYS A 57 -22.12 10.54 -2.74
N SER A 58 -23.01 9.95 -3.52
CA SER A 58 -24.46 10.20 -3.46
C SER A 58 -25.23 8.96 -3.95
N GLU A 59 -26.56 9.03 -3.99
CA GLU A 59 -27.45 7.91 -4.36
C GLU A 59 -28.42 8.29 -5.50
N LEU A 60 -28.69 7.35 -6.38
CA LEU A 60 -29.75 7.42 -7.38
C LEU A 60 -30.90 6.49 -6.99
N GLU A 61 -32.13 6.95 -7.15
CA GLU A 61 -33.34 6.17 -6.92
C GLU A 61 -34.36 6.39 -8.03
N GLU A 62 -35.14 5.35 -8.33
CA GLU A 62 -36.10 5.36 -9.45
C GLU A 62 -37.13 6.48 -9.32
N ALA A 63 -37.64 6.73 -8.11
CA ALA A 63 -38.66 7.76 -7.86
C ALA A 63 -38.20 9.19 -8.24
N LYS A 64 -36.89 9.47 -8.20
CA LYS A 64 -36.33 10.79 -8.54
C LYS A 64 -35.78 10.87 -9.96
N TYR A 65 -35.21 9.78 -10.46
CA TYR A 65 -34.41 9.80 -11.68
C TYR A 65 -35.03 8.98 -12.84
N GLY A 66 -36.10 8.22 -12.57
CA GLY A 66 -36.87 7.50 -13.58
C GLY A 66 -36.01 6.71 -14.57
N GLU A 67 -36.15 7.01 -15.86
CA GLU A 67 -35.45 6.33 -16.95
C GLU A 67 -33.93 6.46 -16.87
N ALA A 68 -33.39 7.59 -16.40
CA ALA A 68 -31.95 7.76 -16.25
C ALA A 68 -31.35 6.77 -15.25
N PHE A 69 -32.06 6.50 -14.15
CA PHE A 69 -31.66 5.48 -13.16
C PHE A 69 -31.66 4.07 -13.78
N ARG A 70 -32.71 3.70 -14.53
CA ARG A 70 -32.80 2.38 -15.17
C ARG A 70 -31.69 2.15 -16.20
N GLN A 71 -31.39 3.16 -17.03
CA GLN A 71 -30.30 3.08 -17.99
C GLN A 71 -28.94 3.00 -17.31
N PHE A 72 -28.75 3.76 -16.23
CA PHE A 72 -27.53 3.72 -15.42
C PHE A 72 -27.29 2.32 -14.84
N LYS A 73 -28.32 1.71 -14.21
CA LYS A 73 -28.23 0.34 -13.69
C LYS A 73 -27.99 -0.70 -14.79
N THR A 74 -28.68 -0.58 -15.91
CA THR A 74 -28.51 -1.49 -17.06
C THR A 74 -27.06 -1.48 -17.56
N ARG A 75 -26.43 -0.30 -17.68
CA ARG A 75 -25.01 -0.17 -18.07
C ARG A 75 -24.03 -0.77 -17.05
N LEU A 76 -24.44 -0.86 -15.79
CA LEU A 76 -23.67 -1.52 -14.72
C LEU A 76 -23.90 -3.04 -14.65
N GLY A 77 -24.85 -3.59 -15.41
CA GLY A 77 -25.26 -4.99 -15.32
C GLY A 77 -26.22 -5.29 -14.15
N LEU A 78 -26.96 -4.29 -13.69
CA LEU A 78 -27.93 -4.39 -12.59
C LEU A 78 -29.36 -4.12 -13.11
N SER A 79 -30.37 -4.76 -12.52
CA SER A 79 -31.76 -4.66 -13.00
C SER A 79 -32.84 -4.57 -11.92
N ASP A 80 -32.50 -4.73 -10.65
CA ASP A 80 -33.46 -4.61 -9.54
C ASP A 80 -33.85 -3.13 -9.27
N PRO A 81 -34.90 -2.83 -8.49
CA PRO A 81 -35.33 -1.45 -8.21
C PRO A 81 -34.57 -0.77 -7.07
N LEU A 82 -33.58 -1.41 -6.44
CA LEU A 82 -32.87 -0.84 -5.29
C LEU A 82 -32.02 0.37 -5.69
N LYS A 83 -31.92 1.34 -4.77
CA LYS A 83 -31.07 2.52 -4.94
C LYS A 83 -29.62 2.12 -5.22
N ILE A 84 -28.93 2.94 -5.99
CA ILE A 84 -27.51 2.73 -6.33
C ILE A 84 -26.66 3.92 -5.90
N ASN A 85 -25.56 3.62 -5.21
CA ASN A 85 -24.55 4.58 -4.83
C ASN A 85 -23.66 4.92 -6.03
N PHE A 86 -23.31 6.18 -6.16
CA PHE A 86 -22.35 6.66 -7.16
C PHE A 86 -21.35 7.62 -6.52
N LEU A 87 -20.15 7.62 -7.10
CA LEU A 87 -19.06 8.51 -6.77
C LEU A 87 -19.07 9.72 -7.69
N ARG A 88 -18.64 10.86 -7.16
CA ARG A 88 -18.57 12.14 -7.87
C ARG A 88 -17.17 12.72 -7.78
N ASN A 89 -16.64 13.13 -8.92
CA ASN A 89 -15.40 13.86 -9.05
C ASN A 89 -15.68 15.25 -9.66
N THR A 90 -15.52 16.30 -8.86
CA THR A 90 -15.67 17.69 -9.28
C THR A 90 -14.30 18.26 -9.65
N ALA A 91 -14.02 18.35 -10.95
CA ALA A 91 -12.71 18.72 -11.49
C ALA A 91 -12.60 20.25 -11.69
N MET A 92 -12.32 20.98 -10.62
CA MET A 92 -12.15 22.44 -10.69
C MET A 92 -10.70 22.90 -10.83
N ASN A 93 -9.74 21.99 -10.72
CA ASN A 93 -8.32 22.34 -10.71
C ASN A 93 -7.74 22.26 -12.14
N PRO A 94 -7.32 23.40 -12.73
CA PRO A 94 -6.81 23.44 -14.11
C PRO A 94 -5.43 22.77 -14.26
N PHE A 95 -4.70 22.52 -13.17
CA PHE A 95 -3.35 21.94 -13.21
C PHE A 95 -3.37 20.40 -13.33
N GLN A 96 -4.54 19.79 -13.33
CA GLN A 96 -4.73 18.33 -13.34
C GLN A 96 -4.81 17.71 -14.75
N ALA A 97 -4.61 18.50 -15.81
CA ALA A 97 -4.81 18.05 -17.19
C ALA A 97 -3.58 17.40 -17.84
N SER A 98 -2.41 17.41 -17.18
CA SER A 98 -1.20 16.82 -17.79
C SER A 98 -1.31 15.30 -17.89
N LYS A 99 -0.75 14.71 -18.96
CA LYS A 99 -0.73 13.25 -19.16
C LYS A 99 -0.14 12.51 -17.95
N ALA A 100 0.95 13.03 -17.39
CA ALA A 100 1.61 12.45 -16.22
C ALA A 100 0.67 12.40 -15.01
N TYR A 101 -0.05 13.50 -14.74
CA TYR A 101 -0.98 13.59 -13.64
C TYR A 101 -2.18 12.66 -13.79
N VAL A 102 -2.84 12.65 -14.96
CA VAL A 102 -3.98 11.76 -15.24
C VAL A 102 -3.57 10.29 -15.12
N THR A 103 -2.37 9.95 -15.58
CA THR A 103 -1.82 8.59 -15.45
C THR A 103 -1.64 8.21 -13.97
N GLU A 104 -1.14 9.12 -13.14
CA GLU A 104 -0.92 8.87 -11.72
C GLU A 104 -2.24 8.73 -10.94
N ILE A 105 -3.21 9.63 -11.18
CA ILE A 105 -4.55 9.47 -10.58
C ILE A 105 -5.18 8.14 -10.97
N SER A 106 -5.02 7.71 -12.23
CA SER A 106 -5.59 6.44 -12.70
C SER A 106 -4.99 5.25 -11.93
N LYS A 107 -3.68 5.29 -11.62
CA LYS A 107 -3.03 4.26 -10.79
C LYS A 107 -3.52 4.30 -9.36
N LEU A 108 -3.56 5.48 -8.73
CA LEU A 108 -4.05 5.65 -7.36
C LEU A 108 -5.48 5.15 -7.20
N PHE A 109 -6.35 5.51 -8.16
CA PHE A 109 -7.74 5.08 -8.15
C PHE A 109 -7.88 3.57 -8.41
N ARG A 110 -7.10 3.00 -9.34
CA ARG A 110 -7.06 1.55 -9.57
C ARG A 110 -6.61 0.80 -8.31
N ASN A 111 -5.53 1.23 -7.68
CA ASN A 111 -5.04 0.63 -6.43
C ASN A 111 -6.14 0.64 -5.35
N CYS A 112 -6.80 1.80 -5.16
CA CYS A 112 -7.93 1.90 -4.24
C CYS A 112 -9.05 0.90 -4.57
N ILE A 113 -9.49 0.80 -5.83
CA ILE A 113 -10.50 -0.18 -6.25
C ILE A 113 -10.06 -1.60 -5.92
N MET A 114 -8.83 -1.97 -6.25
CA MET A 114 -8.33 -3.33 -6.03
C MET A 114 -8.28 -3.67 -4.53
N ASN A 115 -7.79 -2.75 -3.69
CA ASN A 115 -7.84 -2.88 -2.23
C ASN A 115 -9.27 -2.96 -1.69
N SER A 116 -10.22 -2.19 -2.23
CA SER A 116 -11.63 -2.23 -1.83
C SER A 116 -12.32 -3.54 -2.23
N ILE A 117 -11.97 -4.11 -3.39
CA ILE A 117 -12.42 -5.45 -3.79
C ILE A 117 -11.86 -6.49 -2.81
N GLY A 118 -10.60 -6.36 -2.42
CA GLY A 118 -9.99 -7.16 -1.36
C GLY A 118 -10.75 -7.08 -0.04
N GLY A 119 -11.11 -5.88 0.40
CA GLY A 119 -11.94 -5.66 1.59
C GLY A 119 -13.30 -6.36 1.58
N LEU A 120 -13.85 -6.66 0.40
CA LEU A 120 -15.10 -7.42 0.25
C LEU A 120 -14.91 -8.92 0.12
N LYS A 121 -13.79 -9.36 -0.47
CA LYS A 121 -13.64 -10.73 -0.99
C LYS A 121 -12.54 -11.54 -0.34
N ASP A 122 -11.60 -10.89 0.33
CA ASP A 122 -10.51 -11.59 0.99
C ASP A 122 -11.02 -12.42 2.15
N VAL A 123 -10.48 -13.63 2.24
CA VAL A 123 -10.73 -14.52 3.38
C VAL A 123 -9.83 -14.08 4.53
N PRO A 124 -10.35 -13.94 5.76
CA PRO A 124 -9.54 -13.70 6.94
C PRO A 124 -8.39 -14.71 7.07
N THR A 125 -7.21 -14.24 7.44
CA THR A 125 -6.02 -15.08 7.59
C THR A 125 -5.01 -14.45 8.54
N HIS A 126 -3.88 -15.12 8.77
CA HIS A 126 -2.78 -14.59 9.56
C HIS A 126 -1.83 -13.76 8.70
N HIS A 127 -1.65 -12.49 9.07
CA HIS A 127 -0.81 -11.54 8.34
C HIS A 127 0.59 -11.49 8.95
N ARG A 128 1.64 -11.46 8.11
CA ARG A 128 3.04 -11.46 8.54
C ARG A 128 3.76 -10.20 8.07
N PHE A 129 4.63 -9.67 8.93
CA PHE A 129 5.37 -8.44 8.68
C PHE A 129 6.81 -8.56 9.16
N ILE A 130 7.78 -8.19 8.33
CA ILE A 130 9.16 -7.96 8.73
C ILE A 130 9.23 -6.73 9.64
N VAL A 131 9.88 -6.88 10.78
CA VAL A 131 10.25 -5.75 11.65
C VAL A 131 11.43 -5.04 11.00
N SER A 132 11.21 -3.85 10.43
CA SER A 132 12.26 -3.14 9.68
C SER A 132 13.39 -2.64 10.59
N GLY A 133 13.06 -2.25 11.82
CA GLY A 133 14.02 -1.76 12.80
C GLY A 133 13.51 -1.88 14.22
N LYS A 134 14.37 -1.59 15.20
CA LYS A 134 14.00 -1.59 16.63
C LYS A 134 12.86 -0.61 16.91
N MET A 135 12.09 -0.85 17.97
CA MET A 135 11.06 0.09 18.41
C MET A 135 11.70 1.44 18.77
N ILE A 136 11.00 2.53 18.44
CA ILE A 136 11.38 3.92 18.73
C ILE A 136 10.95 4.22 20.17
N ASP A 137 11.90 4.28 21.10
CA ASP A 137 11.60 4.40 22.54
C ASP A 137 10.78 5.64 22.91
N ASP A 138 10.98 6.76 22.22
CA ASP A 138 10.29 8.03 22.48
C ASP A 138 8.89 8.11 21.83
N GLU A 139 8.61 7.28 20.83
CA GLU A 139 7.32 7.30 20.11
C GLU A 139 6.49 6.03 20.32
N ASN A 140 7.05 5.02 20.99
CA ASN A 140 6.50 3.68 21.14
C ASN A 140 6.14 3.00 19.82
N LYS A 141 6.83 3.39 18.72
CA LYS A 141 6.51 3.01 17.35
C LYS A 141 7.49 1.99 16.80
N VAL A 142 7.01 1.10 15.94
CA VAL A 142 7.85 0.20 15.16
C VAL A 142 7.41 0.19 13.70
N PHE A 143 8.38 0.18 12.79
CA PHE A 143 8.13 0.02 11.35
C PHE A 143 7.99 -1.45 10.99
N LEU A 144 6.91 -1.76 10.27
CA LEU A 144 6.57 -3.08 9.78
C LEU A 144 6.41 -3.05 8.26
N ASP A 145 6.99 -4.04 7.60
CA ASP A 145 6.90 -4.25 6.16
C ASP A 145 6.24 -5.61 5.88
N TYR A 146 5.11 -5.60 5.19
CA TYR A 146 4.28 -6.79 5.02
C TYR A 146 4.92 -7.80 4.07
N ILE A 147 4.88 -9.09 4.45
CA ILE A 147 5.38 -10.20 3.63
C ILE A 147 4.27 -10.62 2.65
N PRO A 148 4.38 -10.27 1.35
CA PRO A 148 3.34 -10.57 0.37
C PRO A 148 3.56 -11.89 -0.35
N THR A 149 2.53 -12.33 -1.09
CA THR A 149 2.68 -13.34 -2.14
C THR A 149 1.74 -13.07 -3.31
N PHE A 150 2.15 -13.47 -4.52
CA PHE A 150 1.30 -13.38 -5.71
C PHE A 150 0.26 -14.49 -5.81
N THR A 151 0.28 -15.52 -4.96
CA THR A 151 -0.60 -16.70 -5.15
C THR A 151 -1.79 -16.79 -4.21
N ASN A 152 -1.72 -16.10 -3.08
CA ASN A 152 -2.85 -15.98 -2.19
C ASN A 152 -3.40 -14.54 -2.23
N LYS A 153 -4.65 -14.40 -2.67
CA LYS A 153 -5.34 -13.11 -2.80
C LYS A 153 -5.35 -12.29 -1.50
N SER A 154 -5.55 -12.94 -0.35
CA SER A 154 -5.51 -12.28 0.96
C SER A 154 -4.11 -11.75 1.34
N HIS A 155 -3.08 -12.08 0.55
CA HIS A 155 -1.69 -11.64 0.74
C HIS A 155 -1.11 -10.87 -0.46
N GLN A 156 -1.93 -10.49 -1.43
CA GLN A 156 -1.52 -9.73 -2.62
C GLN A 156 -1.41 -8.22 -2.33
N TYR A 157 -0.63 -7.84 -1.32
CA TYR A 157 -0.51 -6.44 -0.91
C TYR A 157 0.92 -6.08 -0.56
N ASN A 158 1.43 -4.95 -1.03
CA ASN A 158 2.67 -4.38 -0.53
C ASN A 158 2.32 -3.26 0.46
N VAL A 159 2.60 -3.52 1.75
CA VAL A 159 2.23 -2.64 2.85
C VAL A 159 3.45 -2.26 3.66
N VAL A 160 3.58 -0.96 3.94
CA VAL A 160 4.57 -0.42 4.89
C VAL A 160 3.80 0.44 5.88
N LEU A 161 4.00 0.20 7.17
CA LEU A 161 3.24 0.86 8.22
C LEU A 161 4.05 1.01 9.51
N THR A 162 3.60 1.90 10.39
CA THR A 162 4.00 1.95 11.79
C THR A 162 2.92 1.39 12.67
N MET A 163 3.31 0.65 13.70
CA MET A 163 2.43 0.29 14.81
C MET A 163 2.97 0.84 16.12
N LYS A 164 2.08 1.09 17.08
CA LYS A 164 2.41 1.51 18.44
C LYS A 164 2.10 0.41 19.45
N ALA A 165 2.96 0.26 20.46
CA ALA A 165 2.59 -0.50 21.64
C ALA A 165 1.43 0.19 22.38
N VAL A 166 0.43 -0.58 22.82
CA VAL A 166 -0.76 -0.02 23.49
C VAL A 166 -0.46 0.55 24.88
N ASN A 167 0.63 0.12 25.51
CA ASN A 167 1.11 0.62 26.80
C ASN A 167 2.61 0.31 26.97
N GLU A 168 3.23 0.84 28.04
CA GLU A 168 4.66 0.64 28.32
C GLU A 168 5.04 -0.84 28.56
N THR A 169 4.15 -1.66 29.12
CA THR A 169 4.42 -3.09 29.32
C THR A 169 4.60 -3.82 27.99
N GLU A 170 3.74 -3.55 27.02
CA GLU A 170 3.82 -4.14 25.68
C GLU A 170 5.04 -3.64 24.90
N LYS A 171 5.42 -2.37 25.12
CA LYS A 171 6.65 -1.78 24.57
C LYS A 171 7.90 -2.48 25.10
N ILE A 172 8.04 -2.60 26.42
CA ILE A 172 9.20 -3.27 27.06
C ILE A 172 9.31 -4.71 26.56
N LYS A 173 8.18 -5.43 26.54
CA LYS A 173 8.10 -6.80 26.04
C LYS A 173 8.58 -6.91 24.58
N PHE A 174 8.20 -5.98 23.72
CA PHE A 174 8.66 -5.92 22.33
C PHE A 174 10.18 -5.72 22.26
N ILE A 175 10.70 -4.70 22.98
CA ILE A 175 12.12 -4.33 22.96
C ILE A 175 13.00 -5.48 23.47
N GLU A 176 12.63 -6.09 24.59
CA GLU A 176 13.37 -7.22 25.18
C GLU A 176 13.38 -8.44 24.26
N SER A 177 12.30 -8.67 23.51
CA SER A 177 12.22 -9.77 22.54
C SER A 177 13.03 -9.49 21.27
N CYS A 178 13.14 -8.22 20.86
CA CYS A 178 13.87 -7.75 19.69
C CYS A 178 15.26 -7.17 20.04
N ASN A 179 15.94 -7.79 21.01
CA ASN A 179 17.18 -7.25 21.60
C ASN A 179 18.48 -7.63 20.87
N THR A 180 18.42 -8.48 19.83
CA THR A 180 19.59 -8.87 19.03
C THR A 180 19.51 -8.27 17.64
N ASP A 181 20.61 -8.29 16.88
CA ASP A 181 20.63 -7.81 15.50
C ASP A 181 20.12 -8.87 14.49
N SER A 182 19.10 -9.64 14.89
CA SER A 182 18.41 -10.62 14.04
C SER A 182 17.29 -9.96 13.22
N THR A 183 16.84 -10.62 12.16
CA THR A 183 15.56 -10.30 11.50
C THR A 183 14.42 -10.88 12.31
N TYR A 184 13.42 -10.05 12.61
CA TYR A 184 12.22 -10.45 13.35
C TYR A 184 10.98 -10.32 12.46
N VAL A 185 9.98 -11.13 12.77
CA VAL A 185 8.69 -11.12 12.08
C VAL A 185 7.58 -11.03 13.11
N CYS A 186 6.60 -10.17 12.83
CA CYS A 186 5.34 -10.09 13.55
C CYS A 186 4.26 -10.81 12.75
N LYS A 187 3.49 -11.68 13.38
CA LYS A 187 2.31 -12.34 12.79
C LYS A 187 1.05 -12.01 13.59
N THR A 188 -0.07 -11.73 12.93
CA THR A 188 -1.34 -11.57 13.65
C THR A 188 -1.71 -12.88 14.34
N LYS A 189 -2.04 -12.82 15.64
CA LYS A 189 -2.41 -14.01 16.42
C LYS A 189 -3.75 -14.59 15.96
N TYR A 190 -4.68 -13.73 15.55
CA TYR A 190 -6.00 -14.13 15.07
C TYR A 190 -6.14 -13.80 13.58
N GLU A 191 -6.98 -14.56 12.90
CA GLU A 191 -7.31 -14.32 11.51
C GLU A 191 -8.13 -13.03 11.36
N THR A 192 -7.75 -12.22 10.37
CA THR A 192 -8.44 -10.98 9.99
C THR A 192 -8.23 -10.76 8.50
N THR A 193 -8.96 -9.84 7.86
CA THR A 193 -8.57 -9.34 6.54
C THR A 193 -7.50 -8.25 6.71
N ILE A 194 -6.70 -8.00 5.66
CA ILE A 194 -5.68 -6.95 5.72
C ILE A 194 -6.35 -5.57 5.85
N MET A 195 -7.48 -5.35 5.17
CA MET A 195 -8.21 -4.08 5.26
C MET A 195 -8.71 -3.84 6.69
N ASP A 196 -9.27 -4.86 7.33
CA ASP A 196 -9.71 -4.76 8.73
C ASP A 196 -8.52 -4.52 9.66
N PHE A 197 -7.41 -5.24 9.48
CA PHE A 197 -6.18 -5.02 10.25
C PHE A 197 -5.70 -3.56 10.15
N LEU A 198 -5.74 -2.98 8.95
CA LEU A 198 -5.23 -1.62 8.69
C LEU A 198 -6.21 -0.49 9.06
N ARG A 199 -7.49 -0.77 9.27
CA ARG A 199 -8.54 0.27 9.41
C ARG A 199 -9.36 0.16 10.69
N LYS A 200 -9.56 -1.05 11.23
CA LYS A 200 -10.31 -1.23 12.48
C LYS A 200 -9.39 -0.97 13.67
N THR A 201 -9.67 0.09 14.39
CA THR A 201 -9.01 0.38 15.67
C THR A 201 -9.66 -0.45 16.78
N THR A 202 -8.84 -1.08 17.61
CA THR A 202 -9.28 -1.77 18.83
C THR A 202 -8.64 -1.10 20.05
N GLU A 203 -9.41 -0.86 21.11
CA GLU A 203 -8.89 -0.27 22.35
C GLU A 203 -7.77 -1.12 22.96
N ASN A 204 -7.90 -2.44 22.87
CA ASN A 204 -6.91 -3.40 23.37
C ASN A 204 -5.75 -3.67 22.38
N GLY A 205 -5.74 -3.00 21.21
CA GLY A 205 -4.81 -3.29 20.14
C GLY A 205 -5.03 -4.66 19.47
N ILE A 206 -4.13 -4.99 18.57
CA ILE A 206 -4.10 -6.22 17.80
C ILE A 206 -2.99 -7.09 18.38
N SER A 207 -3.33 -8.31 18.77
CA SER A 207 -2.35 -9.26 19.29
C SER A 207 -1.46 -9.80 18.17
N MET A 208 -0.15 -9.57 18.30
CA MET A 208 0.89 -9.95 17.36
C MET A 208 1.87 -10.93 18.03
N GLU A 209 2.14 -12.04 17.38
CA GLU A 209 3.18 -13.00 17.78
C GLU A 209 4.51 -12.61 17.13
N LEU A 210 5.56 -12.50 17.95
CA LEU A 210 6.92 -12.24 17.49
C LEU A 210 7.75 -13.51 17.42
N TYR A 211 8.55 -13.63 16.37
CA TYR A 211 9.53 -14.70 16.18
C TYR A 211 10.74 -14.19 15.43
N LYS A 212 11.86 -14.92 15.53
CA LYS A 212 13.02 -14.69 14.66
C LYS A 212 12.72 -15.28 13.28
N TYR A 213 13.14 -14.58 12.24
CA TYR A 213 13.04 -15.10 10.88
C TYR A 213 13.83 -16.42 10.75
N GLY A 214 13.28 -17.39 10.03
CA GLY A 214 13.86 -18.73 9.88
C GLY A 214 13.61 -19.69 11.05
N THR A 215 13.04 -19.24 12.17
CA THR A 215 12.65 -20.10 13.30
C THR A 215 11.12 -20.14 13.45
N GLU A 216 10.42 -20.27 12.33
CA GLU A 216 8.95 -20.28 12.30
C GLU A 216 8.41 -21.38 13.24
N GLY A 217 7.52 -21.00 14.16
CA GLY A 217 6.93 -21.90 15.16
C GLY A 217 7.42 -21.69 16.60
N THR A 218 8.54 -20.98 16.82
CA THR A 218 8.96 -20.59 18.18
C THR A 218 8.59 -19.13 18.43
N VAL A 219 7.45 -18.92 19.11
CA VAL A 219 7.02 -17.58 19.51
C VAL A 219 7.90 -17.08 20.65
N LEU A 220 8.58 -15.95 20.43
CA LEU A 220 9.36 -15.25 21.45
C LEU A 220 8.43 -14.61 22.47
N CYS A 221 7.41 -13.91 21.98
CA CYS A 221 6.41 -13.25 22.80
C CYS A 221 5.15 -12.91 21.98
N THR A 222 4.06 -12.59 22.67
CA THR A 222 2.86 -11.98 22.07
C THR A 222 2.73 -10.56 22.60
N VAL A 223 2.60 -9.57 21.72
CA VAL A 223 2.40 -8.17 22.09
C VAL A 223 1.09 -7.63 21.55
N ASN A 224 0.55 -6.59 22.17
CA ASN A 224 -0.60 -5.87 21.63
C ASN A 224 -0.16 -4.53 21.03
N LEU A 225 -0.45 -4.35 19.73
CA LEU A 225 -0.06 -3.16 18.99
C LEU A 225 -1.27 -2.51 18.28
N THR A 226 -1.27 -1.20 18.12
CA THR A 226 -2.24 -0.48 17.30
C THR A 226 -1.59 0.04 16.03
N VAL A 227 -2.30 -0.01 14.90
CA VAL A 227 -1.84 0.64 13.67
C VAL A 227 -1.80 2.15 13.91
N ASP A 228 -0.65 2.76 13.68
CA ASP A 228 -0.43 4.19 13.86
C ASP A 228 -0.55 4.92 12.52
N GLU A 229 0.25 4.51 11.54
CA GLU A 229 0.20 5.09 10.21
C GLU A 229 0.50 4.05 9.13
N VAL A 230 -0.22 4.12 8.00
CA VAL A 230 0.02 3.28 6.83
C VAL A 230 0.68 4.15 5.76
N PHE A 231 1.97 3.91 5.52
CA PHE A 231 2.78 4.66 4.56
C PHE A 231 2.54 4.21 3.12
N ARG A 232 2.33 2.90 2.94
CA ARG A 232 2.10 2.27 1.64
C ARG A 232 1.06 1.18 1.79
N TYR A 233 0.13 1.10 0.85
CA TYR A 233 -0.87 0.03 0.76
C TYR A 233 -1.25 -0.17 -0.71
N GLU A 234 -0.48 -1.01 -1.40
CA GLU A 234 -0.64 -1.26 -2.84
C GLU A 234 -1.07 -2.70 -3.11
N HIS A 235 -2.09 -2.90 -3.93
CA HIS A 235 -2.49 -4.22 -4.38
C HIS A 235 -1.50 -4.78 -5.40
N LEU A 236 -1.07 -6.03 -5.22
CA LEU A 236 -0.19 -6.76 -6.12
C LEU A 236 -1.03 -7.53 -7.14
N GLU A 237 -1.13 -6.99 -8.34
CA GLU A 237 -1.83 -7.68 -9.43
C GLU A 237 -0.92 -8.68 -10.14
N ASP A 238 -1.42 -9.89 -10.40
CA ASP A 238 -0.72 -10.84 -11.27
C ASP A 238 -0.72 -10.28 -12.70
N PRO A 239 0.44 -10.09 -13.36
CA PRO A 239 0.50 -9.65 -14.77
C PRO A 239 -0.24 -10.59 -15.73
N LYS A 240 -0.48 -11.87 -15.40
CA LYS A 240 -1.36 -12.74 -16.20
C LYS A 240 -2.81 -12.26 -16.23
N SER A 241 -3.23 -11.55 -15.17
CA SER A 241 -4.53 -10.91 -15.06
C SER A 241 -4.51 -9.44 -15.53
N ALA A 242 -3.34 -8.80 -15.51
CA ALA A 242 -3.13 -7.41 -15.89
C ALA A 242 -2.16 -7.30 -17.08
N ASN A 243 -2.69 -7.35 -18.30
CA ASN A 243 -1.95 -7.32 -19.58
C ASN A 243 -1.07 -6.08 -19.84
N PHE A 244 -0.91 -5.18 -18.89
CA PHE A 244 -0.25 -3.87 -19.05
C PHE A 244 0.75 -3.54 -17.94
N ILE A 245 1.04 -4.46 -17.01
CA ILE A 245 2.03 -4.23 -15.95
C ILE A 245 3.42 -4.70 -16.42
N GLU A 246 4.31 -3.72 -16.61
CA GLU A 246 5.70 -3.93 -16.98
C GLU A 246 6.64 -3.63 -15.81
N TYR A 247 7.82 -4.24 -15.82
CA TYR A 247 8.89 -3.81 -14.91
C TYR A 247 9.25 -2.35 -15.20
N PRO A 248 9.61 -1.56 -14.19
CA PRO A 248 10.15 -0.23 -14.43
C PRO A 248 11.47 -0.33 -15.19
N THR A 249 11.90 0.76 -15.82
CA THR A 249 13.21 0.83 -16.49
C THR A 249 14.35 0.53 -15.51
N TYR A 250 14.23 1.05 -14.29
CA TYR A 250 15.23 0.97 -13.23
C TYR A 250 14.59 0.51 -11.92
N GLN A 251 15.37 -0.08 -11.02
CA GLN A 251 14.86 -0.53 -9.73
C GLN A 251 14.30 0.63 -8.90
N LYS A 252 13.16 0.35 -8.26
CA LYS A 252 12.44 1.32 -7.44
C LYS A 252 12.30 0.81 -6.02
N TYR A 253 12.57 1.68 -5.07
CA TYR A 253 12.37 1.42 -3.66
C TYR A 253 11.48 2.49 -3.05
N PHE A 254 10.75 2.13 -2.01
CA PHE A 254 10.04 3.04 -1.15
C PHE A 254 10.95 3.41 0.02
N LEU A 255 11.36 4.67 0.08
CA LEU A 255 12.11 5.26 1.19
C LEU A 255 11.12 5.73 2.26
N TYR A 256 11.32 5.29 3.49
CA TYR A 256 10.50 5.65 4.64
C TYR A 256 11.36 5.69 5.91
N GLY A 257 10.87 6.33 6.96
CA GLY A 257 11.64 6.43 8.21
C GLY A 257 11.11 7.46 9.18
N ASP A 258 11.92 7.76 10.17
CA ASP A 258 11.68 8.73 11.23
C ASP A 258 12.83 9.75 11.26
N LYS A 259 12.88 10.63 12.28
CA LYS A 259 13.95 11.65 12.40
C LYS A 259 15.34 11.09 12.69
N LYS A 260 15.45 9.80 13.03
CA LYS A 260 16.68 9.12 13.46
C LYS A 260 17.14 8.07 12.46
N ARG A 261 16.22 7.43 11.72
CA ARG A 261 16.49 6.26 10.87
C ARG A 261 15.71 6.32 9.57
N ALA A 262 16.29 5.74 8.53
CA ALA A 262 15.66 5.58 7.23
C ALA A 262 15.80 4.13 6.75
N PHE A 263 14.81 3.68 6.01
CA PHE A 263 14.69 2.35 5.45
C PHE A 263 14.28 2.44 3.99
N ILE A 264 14.66 1.45 3.21
CA ILE A 264 14.15 1.25 1.86
C ILE A 264 13.50 -0.13 1.76
N SER A 265 12.35 -0.17 1.12
CA SER A 265 11.63 -1.41 0.79
C SER A 265 11.43 -1.50 -0.71
N HIS A 266 11.74 -2.65 -1.31
CA HIS A 266 11.60 -2.82 -2.76
C HIS A 266 10.14 -2.61 -3.21
N VAL A 267 9.95 -1.84 -4.28
CA VAL A 267 8.65 -1.65 -4.89
C VAL A 267 8.33 -2.85 -5.77
N ILE A 268 7.65 -3.82 -5.18
CA ILE A 268 7.21 -5.03 -5.88
C ILE A 268 6.25 -4.63 -6.99
N THR A 269 6.54 -5.10 -8.20
CA THR A 269 5.82 -4.67 -9.41
C THR A 269 4.97 -5.77 -10.02
N LYS A 270 5.54 -6.96 -10.25
CA LYS A 270 4.81 -8.06 -10.90
C LYS A 270 5.44 -9.42 -10.61
N PHE A 271 4.67 -10.50 -10.80
CA PHE A 271 5.13 -11.87 -10.62
C PHE A 271 6.52 -12.12 -11.24
N LYS A 272 7.38 -12.86 -10.52
CA LYS A 272 8.84 -12.99 -10.71
C LYS A 272 9.67 -11.81 -10.18
N ASP A 273 9.21 -11.21 -9.09
CA ASP A 273 9.91 -10.13 -8.37
C ASP A 273 10.68 -10.66 -7.15
N PHE A 274 11.21 -9.78 -6.31
CA PHE A 274 11.75 -10.12 -4.99
C PHE A 274 11.18 -9.20 -3.92
N HIS A 275 11.37 -9.53 -2.65
CA HIS A 275 11.06 -8.68 -1.50
C HIS A 275 12.38 -8.36 -0.81
N GLN A 276 12.65 -7.08 -0.59
CA GLN A 276 13.87 -6.63 0.07
C GLN A 276 13.57 -5.46 1.00
N VAL A 277 14.13 -5.51 2.21
CA VAL A 277 14.07 -4.43 3.21
C VAL A 277 15.48 -4.14 3.70
N VAL A 278 15.88 -2.87 3.66
CA VAL A 278 17.22 -2.43 4.06
C VAL A 278 17.11 -1.21 4.97
N GLU A 279 17.82 -1.25 6.10
CA GLU A 279 18.06 -0.09 6.96
C GLU A 279 19.27 0.68 6.43
N LEU A 280 19.12 1.99 6.24
CA LEU A 280 20.21 2.85 5.81
C LEU A 280 21.11 3.19 7.00
N ASP A 281 22.39 3.47 6.73
CA ASP A 281 23.35 3.85 7.77
C ASP A 281 22.95 5.17 8.45
N GLU A 282 22.37 6.08 7.67
CA GLU A 282 21.90 7.41 8.05
C GLU A 282 20.76 7.87 7.13
N ILE A 283 20.05 8.92 7.54
CA ILE A 283 19.07 9.60 6.68
C ILE A 283 19.83 10.32 5.56
N PRO A 284 19.50 10.10 4.27
CA PRO A 284 20.21 10.75 3.18
C PRO A 284 20.12 12.28 3.27
N HIS A 285 21.26 12.97 3.22
CA HIS A 285 21.38 14.41 3.51
C HIS A 285 20.42 15.31 2.70
N SER A 286 20.13 14.94 1.46
CA SER A 286 19.27 15.73 0.57
C SER A 286 17.78 15.41 0.70
N VAL A 287 17.38 14.49 1.59
CA VAL A 287 15.99 14.10 1.83
C VAL A 287 15.44 14.90 3.02
N PRO A 288 14.54 15.86 2.79
CA PRO A 288 13.92 16.59 3.89
C PRO A 288 13.07 15.67 4.76
N GLU A 289 12.98 15.98 6.05
CA GLU A 289 12.16 15.21 7.01
C GLU A 289 10.72 14.98 6.52
N VAL A 290 10.08 15.99 5.93
CA VAL A 290 8.71 15.86 5.38
C VAL A 290 8.61 14.85 4.23
N ILE A 291 9.66 14.66 3.43
CA ILE A 291 9.66 13.66 2.35
C ILE A 291 9.82 12.27 2.94
N LEU A 292 10.66 12.11 3.96
CA LEU A 292 10.81 10.85 4.68
C LEU A 292 9.54 10.47 5.44
N ASP A 293 8.92 11.43 6.12
CA ASP A 293 7.64 11.31 6.82
C ASP A 293 6.48 11.03 5.87
N MET A 294 6.52 11.53 4.63
CA MET A 294 5.52 11.15 3.61
C MET A 294 5.79 9.77 3.00
N GLY A 295 7.05 9.36 3.01
CA GLY A 295 7.57 8.29 2.18
C GLY A 295 7.76 8.72 0.72
N ALA A 296 8.77 8.18 0.05
CA ALA A 296 9.07 8.54 -1.33
C ALA A 296 9.49 7.34 -2.16
N ILE A 297 9.06 7.31 -3.42
CA ILE A 297 9.62 6.36 -4.40
C ILE A 297 10.96 6.92 -4.86
N ILE A 298 12.01 6.15 -4.60
CA ILE A 298 13.36 6.41 -5.10
C ILE A 298 13.68 5.41 -6.22
N THR A 299 14.47 5.85 -7.19
CA THR A 299 14.91 5.03 -8.33
C THR A 299 16.44 4.91 -8.29
N ILE A 300 16.98 3.72 -8.52
CA ILE A 300 18.42 3.49 -8.66
C ILE A 300 18.74 3.36 -10.16
N PRO A 301 19.24 4.41 -10.85
CA PRO A 301 19.40 4.40 -12.31
C PRO A 301 20.39 3.36 -12.82
N ASP A 302 21.31 2.91 -11.97
CA ASP A 302 22.37 1.96 -12.35
C ASP A 302 21.91 0.50 -12.29
N ILE A 303 20.68 0.22 -11.84
CA ILE A 303 20.15 -1.14 -11.73
C ILE A 303 18.88 -1.27 -12.58
N SER A 304 18.88 -2.22 -13.52
CA SER A 304 17.71 -2.58 -14.32
C SER A 304 16.51 -2.93 -13.43
N GLY A 305 15.33 -2.42 -13.76
CA GLY A 305 14.11 -2.70 -12.99
C GLY A 305 13.59 -4.14 -13.12
N SER A 306 14.09 -4.92 -14.08
CA SER A 306 13.82 -6.36 -14.16
C SER A 306 14.75 -7.16 -13.25
N SER A 307 14.23 -8.18 -12.57
CA SER A 307 15.01 -9.12 -11.75
C SER A 307 16.14 -9.79 -12.56
N LEU A 308 17.36 -9.78 -12.00
CA LEU A 308 18.49 -10.53 -12.55
C LEU A 308 18.43 -11.99 -12.07
N TYR A 309 18.54 -12.94 -13.00
CA TYR A 309 18.58 -14.36 -12.69
C TYR A 309 19.99 -14.92 -12.81
N LEU A 310 20.48 -15.55 -11.75
CA LEU A 310 21.73 -16.29 -11.74
C LEU A 310 21.45 -17.72 -11.24
N GLY A 311 21.76 -18.72 -12.05
CA GLY A 311 21.50 -20.13 -11.71
C GLY A 311 20.02 -20.44 -11.44
N GLY A 312 19.10 -19.73 -12.09
CA GLY A 312 17.65 -19.91 -11.91
C GLY A 312 17.06 -19.26 -10.65
N LYS A 313 17.88 -18.58 -9.83
CA LYS A 313 17.45 -17.80 -8.66
C LYS A 313 17.54 -16.31 -8.96
N ILE A 314 16.66 -15.53 -8.34
CA ILE A 314 16.78 -14.07 -8.41
C ILE A 314 17.97 -13.66 -7.54
N SER A 315 18.90 -12.93 -8.14
CA SER A 315 20.04 -12.36 -7.43
C SER A 315 19.63 -11.07 -6.72
N ASP A 316 20.17 -10.85 -5.51
CA ASP A 316 20.02 -9.58 -4.80
C ASP A 316 20.58 -8.44 -5.67
N PRO A 317 19.77 -7.42 -6.04
CA PRO A 317 20.26 -6.33 -6.89
C PRO A 317 21.25 -5.39 -6.17
N LEU A 318 21.19 -5.31 -4.84
CA LEU A 318 21.99 -4.38 -4.04
C LEU A 318 23.31 -5.01 -3.60
N GLN A 319 24.24 -5.23 -4.54
CA GLN A 319 25.54 -5.87 -4.25
C GLN A 319 26.61 -4.94 -3.65
N GLY A 320 26.62 -3.66 -4.05
CA GLY A 320 27.43 -2.60 -3.43
C GLY A 320 26.87 -2.08 -2.10
N ASP A 321 27.62 -1.16 -1.49
CA ASP A 321 27.35 -0.60 -0.16
C ASP A 321 26.77 0.83 -0.19
N HIS A 322 26.72 1.44 -1.38
CA HIS A 322 26.12 2.75 -1.64
C HIS A 322 25.59 2.84 -3.07
N TYR A 323 24.57 3.69 -3.26
CA TYR A 323 23.96 3.96 -4.56
C TYR A 323 23.55 5.41 -4.69
N VAL A 324 23.68 5.96 -5.90
CA VAL A 324 23.01 7.23 -6.24
C VAL A 324 21.57 6.92 -6.60
N VAL A 325 20.65 7.66 -6.00
CA VAL A 325 19.21 7.52 -6.21
C VAL A 325 18.58 8.81 -6.67
N GLU A 326 17.55 8.67 -7.48
CA GLU A 326 16.71 9.75 -8.00
C GLU A 326 15.34 9.71 -7.33
N PHE A 327 14.80 10.86 -6.93
CA PHE A 327 13.49 10.96 -6.30
C PHE A 327 12.84 12.31 -6.56
N LYS A 328 11.52 12.38 -6.32
CA LYS A 328 10.76 13.63 -6.37
C LYS A 328 10.78 14.31 -5.00
N GLY A 329 11.42 15.46 -4.91
CA GLY A 329 11.51 16.27 -3.69
C GLY A 329 10.29 17.18 -3.49
N LYS A 330 10.47 18.22 -2.65
CA LYS A 330 9.45 19.25 -2.45
C LYS A 330 9.07 19.90 -3.78
N GLN A 331 7.78 20.22 -3.95
CA GLN A 331 7.24 20.79 -5.19
C GLN A 331 7.49 19.93 -6.44
N TYR A 332 7.71 18.62 -6.27
CA TYR A 332 7.90 17.66 -7.36
C TYR A 332 9.16 17.89 -8.21
N ILE A 333 10.16 18.57 -7.64
CA ILE A 333 11.48 18.79 -8.27
C ILE A 333 12.25 17.46 -8.29
N ASP A 334 12.94 17.20 -9.40
CA ASP A 334 13.86 16.06 -9.51
C ASP A 334 15.10 16.27 -8.63
N CYS A 335 15.32 15.34 -7.72
CA CYS A 335 16.44 15.37 -6.77
C CYS A 335 17.29 14.11 -6.92
N LYS A 336 18.58 14.26 -6.58
CA LYS A 336 19.53 13.14 -6.46
C LYS A 336 20.10 13.11 -5.06
N THR A 337 20.33 11.92 -4.52
CA THR A 337 21.06 11.74 -3.27
C THR A 337 21.81 10.41 -3.29
N THR A 338 22.70 10.21 -2.32
CA THR A 338 23.36 8.91 -2.10
C THR A 338 22.72 8.23 -0.90
N ILE A 339 22.42 6.94 -1.04
CA ILE A 339 22.06 6.05 0.06
C ILE A 339 23.26 5.16 0.41
N ARG A 340 23.41 4.79 1.69
CA ARG A 340 24.51 3.98 2.21
C ARG A 340 23.98 2.95 3.20
N PHE A 341 24.56 1.74 3.19
CA PHE A 341 24.17 0.63 4.07
C PHE A 341 25.32 -0.35 4.28
N GLN A 342 26.44 0.14 4.82
CA GLN A 342 27.67 -0.61 5.02
C GLN A 342 27.60 -1.60 6.19
N LYS A 343 26.67 -1.39 7.13
CA LYS A 343 26.52 -2.29 8.28
C LYS A 343 26.18 -3.70 7.80
N ALA A 344 26.85 -4.71 8.36
CA ALA A 344 26.57 -6.11 8.05
C ALA A 344 25.10 -6.52 8.30
N THR A 345 24.41 -5.78 9.18
CA THR A 345 23.02 -5.99 9.58
C THR A 345 22.04 -5.04 8.88
N ALA A 346 22.50 -4.29 7.86
CA ALA A 346 21.67 -3.32 7.16
C ALA A 346 20.58 -4.00 6.32
N LYS A 347 20.92 -5.08 5.61
CA LYS A 347 19.93 -5.89 4.88
C LYS A 347 19.10 -6.70 5.86
N LYS A 348 17.90 -6.20 6.16
CA LYS A 348 16.97 -6.82 7.09
C LYS A 348 16.29 -8.04 6.50
N TYR A 349 15.98 -7.98 5.21
CA TYR A 349 15.26 -9.04 4.53
C TYR A 349 15.59 -9.07 3.05
N PHE A 350 15.74 -10.27 2.52
CA PHE A 350 15.75 -10.55 1.09
C PHE A 350 15.13 -11.93 0.86
N ASP A 351 14.04 -11.99 0.11
CA ASP A 351 13.43 -13.24 -0.33
C ASP A 351 12.86 -13.07 -1.73
N PHE A 352 12.85 -14.15 -2.49
CA PHE A 352 12.11 -14.23 -3.74
C PHE A 352 11.30 -15.53 -3.86
N GLU A 353 11.49 -16.48 -2.95
CA GLU A 353 10.85 -17.78 -3.07
C GLU A 353 9.38 -17.67 -2.62
N TYR A 354 9.12 -17.14 -1.42
CA TYR A 354 7.77 -17.03 -0.88
C TYR A 354 6.87 -16.12 -1.73
N LEU A 355 7.42 -14.98 -2.17
CA LEU A 355 6.70 -14.02 -3.00
C LEU A 355 6.18 -14.65 -4.31
N ASN A 356 6.97 -15.55 -4.90
CA ASN A 356 6.71 -16.16 -6.21
C ASN A 356 6.26 -17.64 -6.15
N THR A 357 6.01 -18.19 -4.96
CA THR A 357 5.60 -19.60 -4.83
C THR A 357 4.24 -19.82 -5.46
N ASN A 358 4.17 -20.65 -6.52
CA ASN A 358 2.96 -21.03 -7.25
C ASN A 358 1.96 -21.83 -6.41
#